data_AF-A0A354TEX2-F1
#
_entry.id   AF-A0A354TEX2-F1
#
_cell.length_a   1.000
_cell.length_b   1.000
_cell.length_c   1.000
_cell.angle_alpha   90.00
_cell.angle_beta   90.00
_cell.angle_gamma   90.00
#
_symmetry.space_group_name_H-M   'P 1'
#
loop_
_entity.id
_entity.type
_entity.pdbx_description
1 polymer ?
#
loop_
_entity_poly.entity_id
_entity_poly.type
_entity_poly.pdbx_seq_one_letter_code
_entity_poly.pdbx_strand_id
1 'polypeptide(L)'
;MIGTVALFGLWAVPTYINISRMGNETWGVSYCKQILLGMKQFSTDNEGLYPDGGPAAVGQTSANQVFRRLFQAGVFTEETVFGCPGSRFVADGRIGSPPNYQQALESGECHWILLKHQGESSPGIAPVIVENALDSNWPPRWDVSDQAGNRKGRAREGRRIVIACNDGSAQMVTLREDGSLNAELWNRIFTPEQIAKLAYWDIEEK
;
A
#
# COMPACT_ATOMS: atom_id res chain seq x y z
N MET A 1 -34.32 -38.90 -29.48
CA MET A 1 -34.68 -37.53 -29.07
C MET A 1 -33.41 -36.88 -28.56
N ILE A 2 -32.74 -36.08 -29.39
CA ILE A 2 -31.53 -35.34 -28.99
C ILE A 2 -31.99 -33.99 -28.47
N GLY A 3 -31.46 -33.61 -27.30
CA GLY A 3 -30.99 -32.25 -27.07
C GLY A 3 -31.93 -31.34 -26.31
N THR A 4 -31.63 -31.12 -25.03
CA THR A 4 -31.44 -29.76 -24.48
C THR A 4 -30.81 -29.83 -23.09
N VAL A 5 -29.47 -29.77 -23.03
CA VAL A 5 -28.74 -29.29 -21.85
C VAL A 5 -27.77 -28.23 -22.37
N ALA A 6 -28.17 -26.97 -22.32
CA ALA A 6 -27.30 -25.80 -22.24
C ALA A 6 -28.15 -24.54 -22.47
N LEU A 7 -28.53 -23.81 -21.40
CA LEU A 7 -28.78 -22.36 -21.51
C LEU A 7 -28.80 -21.63 -20.16
N PHE A 8 -27.76 -21.77 -19.33
CA PHE A 8 -27.53 -20.88 -18.17
C PHE A 8 -26.10 -20.32 -18.09
N GLY A 9 -25.33 -20.39 -19.18
CA GLY A 9 -23.88 -20.12 -19.15
C GLY A 9 -23.41 -18.74 -19.63
N LEU A 10 -24.23 -17.93 -20.31
CA LEU A 10 -23.72 -16.76 -21.06
C LEU A 10 -23.94 -15.38 -20.41
N TRP A 11 -24.65 -15.27 -19.29
CA TRP A 11 -24.81 -13.99 -18.57
C TRP A 11 -23.89 -13.83 -17.35
N ALA A 12 -23.20 -14.90 -16.94
CA ALA A 12 -22.39 -14.90 -15.72
C ALA A 12 -20.98 -14.30 -15.92
N VAL A 13 -20.49 -14.17 -17.16
CA VAL A 13 -19.10 -13.75 -17.43
C VAL A 13 -18.87 -12.26 -17.08
N PRO A 14 -19.71 -11.29 -17.49
CA PRO A 14 -19.48 -9.89 -17.15
C PRO A 14 -19.62 -9.63 -15.64
N THR A 15 -20.60 -10.28 -14.99
CA THR A 15 -20.81 -10.19 -13.55
C THR A 15 -19.66 -10.79 -12.75
N TYR A 16 -19.12 -11.94 -13.16
CA TYR A 16 -17.99 -12.59 -12.47
C TYR A 16 -16.71 -11.74 -12.55
N ILE A 17 -16.46 -11.12 -13.70
CA ILE A 17 -15.31 -10.21 -13.89
C ILE A 17 -15.45 -8.99 -12.96
N ASN A 18 -16.63 -8.37 -12.88
CA ASN A 18 -16.87 -7.21 -12.01
C ASN A 18 -16.81 -7.58 -10.51
N ILE A 19 -17.35 -8.74 -10.12
CA ILE A 19 -17.30 -9.23 -8.73
C ILE A 19 -15.86 -9.53 -8.30
N SER A 20 -15.07 -10.17 -9.17
CA SER A 20 -13.66 -10.46 -8.88
C SER A 20 -12.84 -9.17 -8.74
N ARG A 21 -13.15 -8.14 -9.53
CA ARG A 21 -12.51 -6.80 -9.44
C ARG A 21 -12.85 -6.09 -8.14
N MET A 22 -14.15 -6.00 -7.81
CA MET A 22 -14.60 -5.43 -6.54
C MET A 22 -13.98 -6.16 -5.35
N GLY A 23 -13.84 -7.49 -5.45
CA GLY A 23 -13.09 -8.30 -4.50
C GLY A 23 -11.66 -7.83 -4.35
N ASN A 24 -10.90 -7.74 -5.45
CA ASN A 24 -9.50 -7.29 -5.44
C ASN A 24 -9.30 -5.89 -4.85
N GLU A 25 -10.20 -4.95 -5.15
CA GLU A 25 -10.18 -3.61 -4.57
C GLU A 25 -10.44 -3.65 -3.05
N THR A 26 -11.43 -4.44 -2.63
CA THR A 26 -11.76 -4.62 -1.20
C THR A 26 -10.61 -5.25 -0.42
N TRP A 27 -9.94 -6.24 -1.02
CA TRP A 27 -8.74 -6.86 -0.43
C TRP A 27 -7.59 -5.86 -0.31
N GLY A 28 -7.33 -5.05 -1.35
CA GLY A 28 -6.28 -4.02 -1.29
C GLY A 28 -6.52 -3.01 -0.17
N VAL A 29 -7.76 -2.53 -0.02
CA VAL A 29 -8.16 -1.65 1.10
C VAL A 29 -7.98 -2.35 2.45
N SER A 30 -8.38 -3.62 2.57
CA SER A 30 -8.25 -4.39 3.80
C SER A 30 -6.78 -4.62 4.20
N TYR A 31 -5.92 -4.99 3.25
CA TYR A 31 -4.50 -5.23 3.48
C TYR A 31 -3.77 -3.96 3.91
N CYS A 32 -4.01 -2.85 3.21
CA CYS A 32 -3.44 -1.55 3.57
C CYS A 32 -3.84 -1.13 5.00
N LYS A 33 -5.12 -1.35 5.37
CA LYS A 33 -5.61 -1.10 6.72
C LYS A 33 -4.95 -2.00 7.77
N GLN A 34 -4.75 -3.29 7.47
CA GLN A 34 -4.10 -4.23 8.39
C GLN A 34 -2.65 -3.81 8.67
N ILE A 35 -1.89 -3.40 7.65
CA ILE A 35 -0.52 -2.90 7.84
C ILE A 35 -0.53 -1.67 8.74
N LEU A 36 -1.43 -0.70 8.48
CA LEU A 36 -1.54 0.50 9.31
C LEU A 36 -1.85 0.15 10.78
N LEU A 37 -2.78 -0.77 11.03
CA LEU A 37 -3.07 -1.23 12.40
C LEU A 37 -1.85 -1.89 13.05
N GLY A 38 -1.04 -2.63 12.28
CA GLY A 38 0.24 -3.15 12.75
C GLY A 38 1.25 -2.05 13.10
N MET A 39 1.31 -0.97 12.32
CA MET A 39 2.12 0.21 12.66
C MET A 39 1.63 0.89 13.94
N LYS A 40 0.32 1.00 14.14
CA LYS A 40 -0.26 1.51 15.41
C LYS A 40 0.09 0.61 16.59
N GLN A 41 0.01 -0.71 16.42
CA GLN A 41 0.43 -1.66 17.45
C GLN A 41 1.90 -1.46 17.81
N PHE A 42 2.78 -1.37 16.80
CA PHE A 42 4.20 -1.08 17.01
C PHE A 42 4.42 0.22 17.79
N SER A 43 3.66 1.27 17.45
CA SER A 43 3.80 2.58 18.09
C SER A 43 3.46 2.58 19.58
N THR A 44 2.59 1.66 20.02
CA THR A 44 2.21 1.53 21.44
C THR A 44 3.42 1.22 22.30
N ASP A 45 4.37 0.44 21.77
CA ASP A 45 5.60 0.04 22.46
C ASP A 45 6.79 0.97 22.16
N ASN A 46 6.63 1.95 21.25
CA ASN A 46 7.70 2.80 20.73
C ASN A 46 7.37 4.30 20.84
N GLU A 47 6.78 4.72 21.96
CA GLU A 47 6.51 6.13 22.29
C GLU A 47 5.64 6.86 21.24
N GLY A 48 4.73 6.14 20.57
CA GLY A 48 3.84 6.68 19.54
C GLY A 48 4.52 6.88 18.17
N LEU A 49 5.76 6.43 18.00
CA LEU A 49 6.49 6.48 16.73
C LEU A 49 6.22 5.25 15.87
N TYR A 50 6.12 5.47 14.56
CA TYR A 50 6.09 4.38 13.58
C TYR A 50 7.48 3.80 13.33
N PRO A 51 7.60 2.65 12.64
CA PRO A 51 8.87 1.95 12.51
C PRO A 51 9.97 2.69 11.74
N ASP A 52 9.64 3.84 11.13
CA ASP A 52 10.56 4.79 10.49
C ASP A 52 10.87 6.05 11.35
N GLY A 53 10.41 6.07 12.60
CA GLY A 53 10.72 7.08 13.60
C GLY A 53 11.82 6.64 14.58
N GLY A 54 12.46 7.62 15.21
CA GLY A 54 13.39 7.40 16.34
C GLY A 54 14.72 6.71 15.99
N PRO A 55 15.46 6.20 17.00
CA PRO A 55 16.72 5.48 16.80
C PRO A 55 16.56 4.22 15.98
N ALA A 56 15.35 3.67 15.96
CA ALA A 56 15.00 2.59 15.06
C ALA A 56 15.33 3.05 13.64
N ALA A 57 14.79 4.15 13.11
CA ALA A 57 14.88 4.57 11.69
C ALA A 57 16.27 4.57 11.01
N VAL A 58 17.35 4.52 11.79
CA VAL A 58 18.73 4.56 11.30
C VAL A 58 19.01 3.41 10.33
N GLY A 59 19.53 3.76 9.15
CA GLY A 59 19.98 2.81 8.13
C GLY A 59 18.91 2.32 7.16
N GLN A 60 17.65 2.74 7.31
CA GLN A 60 16.58 2.38 6.38
C GLN A 60 16.70 3.15 5.06
N THR A 61 16.58 2.43 3.95
CA THR A 61 16.60 3.03 2.61
C THR A 61 15.29 2.86 1.84
N SER A 62 14.39 1.99 2.31
CA SER A 62 13.17 1.58 1.59
C SER A 62 12.01 1.24 2.52
N ALA A 63 10.79 1.19 1.94
CA ALA A 63 9.58 0.80 2.66
C ALA A 63 9.67 -0.67 3.13
N ASN A 64 10.27 -1.55 2.32
CA ASN A 64 10.54 -2.94 2.66
C ASN A 64 11.28 -3.06 4.01
N GLN A 65 12.37 -2.31 4.17
CA GLN A 65 13.17 -2.33 5.40
C GLN A 65 12.42 -1.73 6.59
N VAL A 66 11.55 -0.75 6.36
CA VAL A 66 10.68 -0.21 7.41
C VAL A 66 9.68 -1.26 7.88
N PHE A 67 8.95 -1.86 6.95
CA PHE A 67 7.95 -2.87 7.27
C PHE A 67 8.53 -4.15 7.84
N ARG A 68 9.77 -4.53 7.46
CA ARG A 68 10.51 -5.67 8.05
C ARG A 68 10.57 -5.58 9.58
N ARG A 69 10.59 -4.37 10.16
CA ARG A 69 10.59 -4.19 11.60
C ARG A 69 9.33 -4.64 12.30
N LEU A 70 8.20 -4.63 11.60
CA LEU A 70 6.97 -5.15 12.15
C LEU A 70 7.07 -6.67 12.40
N PHE A 71 7.87 -7.38 11.59
CA PHE A 71 8.22 -8.79 11.84
C PHE A 71 9.19 -8.93 13.02
N GLN A 72 10.20 -8.06 13.09
CA GLN A 72 11.17 -8.04 14.20
C GLN A 72 10.50 -7.79 15.56
N ALA A 73 9.46 -6.96 15.58
CA ALA A 73 8.63 -6.69 16.75
C ALA A 73 7.55 -7.75 17.01
N GLY A 74 7.42 -8.76 16.14
CA GLY A 74 6.40 -9.82 16.27
C GLY A 74 4.97 -9.39 15.97
N VAL A 75 4.77 -8.23 15.33
CA VAL A 75 3.46 -7.72 14.91
C VAL A 75 2.90 -8.54 13.75
N PHE A 76 3.76 -8.94 12.81
CA PHE A 76 3.39 -9.81 11.69
C PHE A 76 4.23 -11.08 11.69
N THR A 77 3.61 -12.18 11.24
CA THR A 77 4.22 -13.50 11.06
C THR A 77 4.10 -14.03 9.63
N GLU A 78 3.37 -13.31 8.77
CA GLU A 78 3.17 -13.63 7.36
C GLU A 78 3.18 -12.35 6.53
N GLU A 79 3.46 -12.47 5.24
CA GLU A 79 3.73 -11.34 4.34
C GLU A 79 2.56 -11.00 3.42
N THR A 80 1.49 -11.79 3.46
CA THR A 80 0.39 -11.71 2.50
C THR A 80 -0.21 -10.31 2.37
N VAL A 81 -0.32 -9.59 3.49
CA VAL A 81 -0.87 -8.23 3.53
C VAL A 81 0.04 -7.19 2.85
N PHE A 82 1.33 -7.46 2.72
CA PHE A 82 2.29 -6.54 2.07
C PHE A 82 2.28 -6.63 0.55
N GLY A 83 1.68 -7.68 0.00
CA GLY A 83 1.30 -7.73 -1.40
C GLY A 83 -0.02 -7.01 -1.67
N CYS A 84 -0.48 -7.07 -2.91
CA CYS A 84 -1.84 -6.67 -3.25
C CYS A 84 -2.38 -7.48 -4.44
N PRO A 85 -3.66 -7.88 -4.44
CA PRO A 85 -4.23 -8.58 -5.58
C PRO A 85 -4.06 -7.84 -6.91
N GLY A 86 -3.55 -8.58 -7.90
CA GLY A 86 -3.21 -8.06 -9.23
C GLY A 86 -1.86 -7.31 -9.28
N SER A 87 -1.14 -7.15 -8.17
CA SER A 87 0.22 -6.60 -8.22
C SER A 87 1.23 -7.64 -8.72
N ARG A 88 2.33 -7.17 -9.31
CA ARG A 88 3.54 -7.97 -9.55
C ARG A 88 4.34 -8.21 -8.28
N PHE A 89 4.12 -7.38 -7.26
CA PHE A 89 4.79 -7.47 -5.97
C PHE A 89 4.06 -8.49 -5.12
N VAL A 90 4.65 -9.67 -5.01
CA VAL A 90 4.05 -10.85 -4.36
C VAL A 90 5.13 -11.45 -3.47
N ALA A 91 4.83 -11.53 -2.18
CA ALA A 91 5.71 -12.16 -1.20
C ALA A 91 5.84 -13.66 -1.46
N ASP A 92 7.02 -14.22 -1.20
CA ASP A 92 7.28 -15.65 -1.37
C ASP A 92 6.89 -16.49 -0.14
N GLY A 93 6.53 -15.84 0.96
CA GLY A 93 6.09 -16.46 2.21
C GLY A 93 7.25 -16.84 3.14
N ARG A 94 8.48 -16.41 2.85
CA ARG A 94 9.66 -16.71 3.65
C ARG A 94 10.16 -15.46 4.36
N ILE A 95 9.86 -15.37 5.64
CA ILE A 95 10.33 -14.26 6.48
C ILE A 95 11.75 -14.47 7.05
N GLY A 96 12.28 -15.68 6.97
CA GLY A 96 13.55 -16.06 7.59
C GLY A 96 13.44 -16.31 9.09
N SER A 97 14.55 -16.21 9.82
CA SER A 97 14.60 -16.51 11.26
C SER A 97 14.79 -15.27 12.14
N PRO A 98 14.29 -15.30 13.39
CA PRO A 98 14.56 -14.25 14.37
C PRO A 98 16.07 -14.09 14.64
N PRO A 99 16.52 -12.92 15.11
CA PRO A 99 15.72 -11.71 15.37
C PRO A 99 15.53 -10.82 14.14
N ASN A 100 16.29 -11.06 13.05
CA ASN A 100 16.42 -10.09 11.97
C ASN A 100 15.37 -10.24 10.87
N TYR A 101 14.84 -11.46 10.67
CA TYR A 101 13.88 -11.77 9.60
C TYR A 101 14.34 -11.24 8.23
N GLN A 102 15.58 -11.56 7.86
CA GLN A 102 16.26 -10.94 6.71
C GLN A 102 15.51 -11.15 5.39
N GLN A 103 14.76 -12.25 5.28
CA GLN A 103 14.03 -12.61 4.08
C GLN A 103 12.63 -11.97 4.02
N ALA A 104 12.13 -11.40 5.13
CA ALA A 104 10.83 -10.75 5.12
C ALA A 104 10.86 -9.51 4.23
N LEU A 105 9.97 -9.42 3.25
CA LEU A 105 9.83 -8.32 2.31
C LEU A 105 11.11 -8.03 1.55
N GLU A 106 11.72 -9.05 0.96
CA GLU A 106 12.83 -8.86 0.02
C GLU A 106 12.40 -8.00 -1.18
N SER A 107 13.37 -7.60 -2.01
CA SER A 107 13.10 -6.86 -3.24
C SER A 107 11.99 -7.55 -4.04
N GLY A 108 11.00 -6.78 -4.47
CA GLY A 108 9.86 -7.27 -5.24
C GLY A 108 8.72 -7.91 -4.45
N GLU A 109 8.74 -7.85 -3.12
CA GLU A 109 7.71 -8.50 -2.28
C GLU A 109 6.76 -7.52 -1.58
N CYS A 110 7.12 -6.23 -1.59
CA CYS A 110 6.30 -5.17 -1.01
C CYS A 110 5.60 -4.35 -2.10
N HIS A 111 4.29 -4.15 -1.95
CA HIS A 111 3.47 -3.33 -2.83
C HIS A 111 3.34 -1.87 -2.36
N TRP A 112 3.54 -1.61 -1.08
CA TRP A 112 3.11 -0.39 -0.42
C TRP A 112 4.30 0.57 -0.22
N ILE A 113 4.08 1.86 -0.45
CA ILE A 113 5.04 2.91 -0.07
C ILE A 113 4.55 3.60 1.21
N LEU A 114 5.49 4.19 1.95
CA LEU A 114 5.24 4.74 3.27
C LEU A 114 5.62 6.21 3.33
N LEU A 115 4.71 7.07 3.78
CA LEU A 115 5.01 8.48 4.03
C LEU A 115 5.98 8.57 5.23
N LYS A 116 7.10 9.27 5.04
CA LYS A 116 8.16 9.33 6.06
C LYS A 116 7.72 10.13 7.29
N HIS A 117 8.27 9.75 8.43
CA HIS A 117 8.24 10.47 9.70
C HIS A 117 6.82 10.72 10.21
N GLN A 118 5.94 9.73 10.03
CA GLN A 118 4.60 9.74 10.61
C GLN A 118 4.58 9.02 11.96
N GLY A 119 3.51 9.22 12.73
CA GLY A 119 3.28 8.53 14.00
C GLY A 119 1.86 8.79 14.51
N GLU A 120 1.57 8.35 15.73
CA GLU A 120 0.22 8.51 16.32
C GLU A 120 -0.21 9.97 16.47
N SER A 121 0.75 10.88 16.64
CA SER A 121 0.49 12.32 16.75
C SER A 121 0.30 13.03 15.40
N SER A 122 0.53 12.35 14.27
CA SER A 122 0.26 12.92 12.95
C SER A 122 -1.24 13.22 12.76
N PRO A 123 -1.62 14.19 11.90
CA PRO A 123 -3.03 14.46 11.61
C PRO A 123 -3.78 13.19 11.17
N GLY A 124 -4.98 12.95 11.71
CA GLY A 124 -5.73 11.71 11.44
C GLY A 124 -5.99 11.43 9.95
N ILE A 125 -6.29 12.48 9.18
CA ILE A 125 -6.54 12.34 7.73
C ILE A 125 -5.26 12.28 6.88
N ALA A 126 -4.07 12.34 7.50
CA ALA A 126 -2.81 12.21 6.79
C ALA A 126 -2.66 10.80 6.21
N PRO A 127 -2.48 10.63 4.90
CA PRO A 127 -2.20 9.33 4.31
C PRO A 127 -0.80 8.86 4.73
N VAL A 128 -0.74 7.72 5.41
CA VAL A 128 0.49 7.12 5.90
C VAL A 128 1.00 6.08 4.92
N ILE A 129 0.13 5.18 4.46
CA ILE A 129 0.45 4.13 3.50
C ILE A 129 -0.32 4.39 2.22
N VAL A 130 0.36 4.31 1.08
CA VAL A 130 -0.28 4.42 -0.23
C VAL A 130 0.25 3.34 -1.17
N GLU A 131 -0.49 3.03 -2.23
CA GLU A 131 0.03 2.14 -3.28
C GLU A 131 1.31 2.69 -3.90
N ASN A 132 2.25 1.81 -4.27
CA ASN A 132 3.48 2.22 -4.95
C ASN A 132 3.20 3.14 -6.14
N ALA A 133 3.99 4.21 -6.22
CA ALA A 133 3.94 5.23 -7.25
C ALA A 133 5.01 4.95 -8.33
N LEU A 134 4.98 5.70 -9.43
CA LEU A 134 6.01 5.63 -10.48
C LEU A 134 7.40 5.96 -9.92
N ASP A 135 7.45 6.92 -9.01
CA ASP A 135 8.60 7.29 -8.22
C ASP A 135 8.14 7.84 -6.85
N SER A 136 9.06 7.89 -5.89
CA SER A 136 8.81 8.42 -4.55
C SER A 136 9.04 9.93 -4.42
N ASN A 137 9.22 10.66 -5.53
CA ASN A 137 9.41 12.11 -5.47
C ASN A 137 8.10 12.79 -5.09
N TRP A 138 8.22 13.95 -4.46
CA TRP A 138 7.07 14.75 -4.14
C TRP A 138 6.71 15.71 -5.29
N PRO A 139 5.44 15.79 -5.72
CA PRO A 139 4.32 14.92 -5.36
C PRO A 139 4.37 13.57 -6.11
N PRO A 140 3.98 12.46 -5.47
CA PRO A 140 3.98 11.14 -6.12
C PRO A 140 2.97 11.10 -7.27
N ARG A 141 3.28 10.30 -8.29
CA ARG A 141 2.46 10.13 -9.49
C ARG A 141 2.24 8.66 -9.81
N TRP A 142 1.08 8.38 -10.41
CA TRP A 142 0.71 7.06 -10.89
C TRP A 142 0.40 7.10 -12.39
N ASP A 143 0.69 6.01 -13.06
CA ASP A 143 0.37 5.83 -14.46
C ASP A 143 -1.11 5.48 -14.63
N VAL A 144 -1.86 6.44 -15.17
CA VAL A 144 -3.30 6.33 -15.42
C VAL A 144 -3.63 5.81 -16.83
N SER A 145 -2.63 5.43 -17.63
CA SER A 145 -2.86 4.92 -18.97
C SER A 145 -3.43 3.50 -18.96
N ASP A 146 -4.30 3.19 -19.93
CA ASP A 146 -4.86 1.85 -20.11
C ASP A 146 -3.79 0.80 -20.48
N GLN A 147 -2.60 1.25 -20.89
CA GLN A 147 -1.45 0.42 -21.24
C GLN A 147 -0.53 0.15 -20.05
N ALA A 148 -0.88 0.60 -18.84
CA ALA A 148 0.01 0.46 -17.70
C ALA A 148 0.35 -1.00 -17.35
N GLY A 149 -0.51 -1.96 -17.69
CA GLY A 149 -0.22 -3.38 -17.48
C GLY A 149 0.06 -3.70 -16.01
N ASN A 150 0.90 -4.70 -15.72
CA ASN A 150 1.29 -5.04 -14.35
C ASN A 150 2.67 -4.48 -13.99
N ARG A 151 2.80 -3.15 -13.92
CA ARG A 151 4.05 -2.46 -13.52
C ARG A 151 3.89 -1.65 -12.23
N LYS A 152 5.03 -1.24 -11.66
CA LYS A 152 5.11 -0.30 -10.55
C LYS A 152 4.44 1.02 -10.91
N GLY A 153 3.76 1.64 -9.96
CA GLY A 153 3.16 2.95 -10.13
C GLY A 153 1.90 2.97 -10.96
N ARG A 154 1.33 1.83 -11.36
CA ARG A 154 0.08 1.84 -12.13
C ARG A 154 -1.09 2.28 -11.25
N ALA A 155 -2.00 3.04 -11.82
CA ALA A 155 -3.31 3.24 -11.23
C ALA A 155 -4.20 2.00 -11.43
N ARG A 156 -5.19 1.85 -10.56
CA ARG A 156 -6.30 0.92 -10.77
C ARG A 156 -7.32 1.50 -11.74
N GLU A 157 -8.22 0.63 -12.21
CA GLU A 157 -9.34 1.01 -13.06
C GLU A 157 -10.14 2.18 -12.47
N GLY A 158 -10.48 3.14 -13.32
CA GLY A 158 -11.10 4.40 -12.91
C GLY A 158 -10.12 5.43 -12.34
N ARG A 159 -8.80 5.27 -12.60
CA ARG A 159 -7.73 6.16 -12.12
C ARG A 159 -7.71 6.25 -10.60
N ARG A 160 -7.78 5.11 -9.92
CA ARG A 160 -7.87 5.04 -8.46
C ARG A 160 -6.63 4.39 -7.85
N ILE A 161 -6.35 4.74 -6.61
CA ILE A 161 -5.35 4.07 -5.76
C ILE A 161 -5.91 3.85 -4.36
N VAL A 162 -5.34 2.90 -3.62
CA VAL A 162 -5.64 2.73 -2.20
C VAL A 162 -4.71 3.61 -1.36
N ILE A 163 -5.28 4.27 -0.37
CA ILE A 163 -4.54 4.95 0.71
C ILE A 163 -5.07 4.49 2.07
N ALA A 164 -4.21 4.47 3.08
CA ALA A 164 -4.60 4.38 4.49
C ALA A 164 -4.14 5.62 5.24
N CYS A 165 -5.06 6.20 6.01
CA CYS A 165 -4.85 7.43 6.76
C CYS A 165 -4.63 7.16 8.24
N ASN A 166 -3.92 8.06 8.92
CA ASN A 166 -3.51 7.89 10.31
C ASN A 166 -4.67 7.65 11.32
N ASP A 167 -5.90 7.99 10.97
CA ASP A 167 -7.11 7.71 11.75
C ASP A 167 -7.58 6.23 11.69
N GLY A 168 -6.86 5.37 10.96
CA GLY A 168 -7.20 3.96 10.78
C GLY A 168 -8.17 3.70 9.62
N SER A 169 -8.55 4.73 8.88
CA SER A 169 -9.33 4.56 7.65
C SER A 169 -8.44 4.11 6.50
N ALA A 170 -9.03 3.36 5.57
CA ALA A 170 -8.42 3.04 4.28
C ALA A 170 -9.48 3.14 3.21
N GLN A 171 -9.12 3.71 2.05
CA GLN A 171 -10.07 4.03 1.00
C GLN A 171 -9.41 4.08 -0.38
N MET A 172 -10.25 3.90 -1.39
CA MET A 172 -9.90 4.17 -2.78
C MET A 172 -10.05 5.67 -3.05
N VAL A 173 -9.01 6.30 -3.58
CA VAL A 173 -9.02 7.72 -3.98
C VAL A 173 -8.81 7.83 -5.47
N THR A 174 -9.62 8.68 -6.09
CA THR A 174 -9.51 9.00 -7.52
C THR A 174 -8.41 10.03 -7.74
N LEU A 175 -7.50 9.69 -8.65
CA LEU A 175 -6.43 10.53 -9.15
C LEU A 175 -6.96 11.57 -10.13
N ARG A 176 -6.15 12.58 -10.41
CA ARG A 176 -6.35 13.52 -11.52
C ARG A 176 -5.98 12.85 -12.85
N GLU A 177 -6.24 13.55 -13.95
CA GLU A 177 -5.89 13.06 -15.30
C GLU A 177 -4.38 12.93 -15.50
N ASP A 178 -3.57 13.71 -14.77
CA ASP A 178 -2.12 13.66 -14.82
C ASP A 178 -1.50 12.65 -13.83
N GLY A 179 -2.34 11.80 -13.23
CA GLY A 179 -1.92 10.75 -12.30
C GLY A 179 -1.53 11.24 -10.91
N SER A 180 -1.78 12.51 -10.56
CA SER A 180 -1.51 13.06 -9.23
C SER A 180 -2.72 12.96 -8.30
N LEU A 181 -2.47 12.99 -6.99
CA LEU A 181 -3.51 13.22 -5.98
C LEU A 181 -3.98 14.68 -5.99
N ASN A 182 -5.21 14.94 -5.55
CA ASN A 182 -5.68 16.32 -5.43
C ASN A 182 -4.83 17.09 -4.41
N ALA A 183 -4.18 18.18 -4.84
CA ALA A 183 -3.37 19.04 -3.99
C ALA A 183 -4.15 19.62 -2.78
N GLU A 184 -5.46 19.82 -2.93
CA GLU A 184 -6.33 20.25 -1.83
C GLU A 184 -6.37 19.24 -0.68
N LEU A 185 -6.18 17.94 -0.96
CA LEU A 185 -6.06 16.92 0.09
C LEU A 185 -4.90 17.28 1.01
N TRP A 186 -3.73 17.60 0.44
CA TRP A 186 -2.51 17.89 1.19
C TRP A 186 -2.56 19.25 1.89
N ASN A 187 -3.06 20.27 1.20
CA ASN A 187 -3.17 21.63 1.74
C ASN A 187 -4.13 21.73 2.93
N ARG A 188 -5.06 20.76 3.09
CA ARG A 188 -5.94 20.67 4.26
C ARG A 188 -5.27 20.06 5.49
N ILE A 189 -4.13 19.40 5.31
CA ILE A 189 -3.48 18.56 6.31
C ILE A 189 -2.17 19.20 6.78
N PHE A 190 -1.41 19.74 5.84
CA PHE A 190 -0.04 20.20 6.03
C PHE A 190 0.12 21.65 5.57
N THR A 191 1.01 22.38 6.24
CA THR A 191 1.44 23.70 5.77
C THR A 191 2.33 23.56 4.53
N PRO A 192 2.49 24.61 3.70
CA PRO A 192 3.40 24.57 2.54
C PRO A 192 4.83 24.15 2.90
N GLU A 193 5.33 24.56 4.07
CA GLU A 193 6.67 24.21 4.56
C GLU A 193 6.77 22.73 4.95
N GLN A 194 5.70 22.15 5.49
CA GLN A 194 5.62 20.72 5.77
C GLN A 194 5.55 19.93 4.47
N ILE A 195 4.71 20.37 3.52
CA ILE A 195 4.57 19.77 2.18
C ILE A 195 5.91 19.69 1.46
N ALA A 196 6.71 20.76 1.51
CA ALA A 196 8.04 20.81 0.89
C ALA A 196 9.04 19.80 1.48
N LYS A 197 8.74 19.21 2.64
CA LYS A 197 9.57 18.21 3.32
C LYS A 197 8.97 16.81 3.27
N LEU A 198 7.78 16.63 2.70
CA LEU A 198 7.16 15.32 2.58
C LEU A 198 7.98 14.47 1.61
N ALA A 199 8.18 13.22 2.00
CA ALA A 199 8.89 12.22 1.22
C ALA A 199 8.29 10.86 1.51
N TYR A 200 8.45 9.93 0.57
CA TYR A 200 8.06 8.54 0.75
C TYR A 200 9.30 7.65 0.84
N TRP A 201 9.20 6.59 1.63
CA TRP A 201 10.01 5.40 1.44
C TRP A 201 9.47 4.63 0.24
N ASP A 202 10.30 4.45 -0.78
CA ASP A 202 9.95 3.68 -1.98
C ASP A 202 10.15 2.17 -1.74
N ILE A 203 9.55 1.35 -2.60
CA ILE A 203 9.72 -0.11 -2.60
C ILE A 203 11.01 -0.52 -3.31
N GLU A 204 11.56 -1.66 -2.90
CA GLU A 204 12.68 -2.33 -3.58
C GLU A 204 12.14 -3.21 -4.72
N GLU A 205 12.70 -3.07 -5.92
CA GLU A 205 12.35 -3.88 -7.11
C GLU A 205 13.39 -4.99 -7.37
N LYS A 206 12.96 -6.11 -7.97
CA LYS A 206 13.84 -7.20 -8.43
C LYS A 206 14.54 -6.86 -9.73
#